data_AF-A0A259NRW5-F1
#
_entry.id   AF-A0A259NRW5-F1
#
_cell.length_a   1.000
_cell.length_b   1.000
_cell.length_c   1.000
_cell.angle_alpha   90.00
_cell.angle_beta   90.00
_cell.angle_gamma   90.00
#
_symmetry.space_group_name_H-M   'P 1'
#
loop_
_entity.id
_entity.type
_entity.pdbx_description
1 polymer ?
#
loop_
_entity_poly.entity_id
_entity_poly.type
_entity_poly.pdbx_seq_one_letter_code
_entity_poly.pdbx_strand_id
1 'polypeptide(L)'
;MATTLAQQPPLTIAEYTAKAQETDRFTKVPDASRKLAFGFFGEIGGLLAALKKVTRDQLHESETDVAGEEIGDAMWYLVTIASSQAIDSETLGLCCLASLRKRFMESEHDNQGEINFRQIDRLIALHGRGLDTCRIELLGELARMSGKLIRNDNLSSLTLGHTPQADLLGQLLAMLGLVWRV
;
A
#
# COMPACT_ATOMS: atom_id res chain seq x y z
N MET A 1 -33.61 -18.63 -15.18
CA MET A 1 -32.21 -18.76 -15.67
C MET A 1 -31.37 -17.78 -14.88
N ALA A 2 -30.53 -18.28 -13.96
CA ALA A 2 -29.65 -17.43 -13.17
C ALA A 2 -28.42 -17.10 -14.01
N THR A 3 -28.28 -15.84 -14.41
CA THR A 3 -27.09 -15.33 -15.10
C THR A 3 -25.92 -15.43 -14.11
N THR A 4 -25.03 -16.39 -14.35
CA THR A 4 -23.75 -16.48 -13.63
C THR A 4 -22.96 -15.24 -14.01
N LEU A 5 -22.96 -14.21 -13.16
CA LEU A 5 -22.06 -13.07 -13.31
C LEU A 5 -20.65 -13.65 -13.29
N ALA A 6 -19.97 -13.65 -14.44
CA ALA A 6 -18.57 -14.02 -14.52
C ALA A 6 -17.82 -13.13 -13.53
N GLN A 7 -17.28 -13.73 -12.47
CA GLN A 7 -16.49 -12.99 -11.49
C GLN A 7 -15.32 -12.36 -12.23
N GLN A 8 -15.25 -11.03 -12.23
CA GLN A 8 -14.12 -10.33 -12.84
C GLN A 8 -12.80 -10.83 -12.22
N PRO A 9 -11.74 -10.98 -13.02
CA PRO A 9 -10.42 -11.32 -12.50
C PRO A 9 -10.01 -10.31 -11.42
N PRO A 10 -9.28 -10.74 -10.38
CA PRO A 10 -8.83 -9.84 -9.34
C PRO A 10 -7.88 -8.78 -9.93
N LEU A 11 -8.09 -7.51 -9.55
CA LEU A 11 -7.22 -6.41 -9.96
C LEU A 11 -5.78 -6.70 -9.56
N THR A 12 -4.87 -6.66 -10.54
CA THR A 12 -3.44 -6.88 -10.30
C THR A 12 -2.75 -5.60 -9.86
N ILE A 13 -1.59 -5.72 -9.21
CA ILE A 13 -0.78 -4.54 -8.85
C ILE A 13 -0.30 -3.84 -10.14
N ALA A 14 0.02 -4.61 -11.18
CA ALA A 14 0.39 -4.08 -12.49
C ALA A 14 -0.74 -3.28 -13.13
N GLU A 15 -1.96 -3.81 -13.16
CA GLU A 15 -3.13 -3.10 -13.70
C GLU A 15 -3.42 -1.81 -12.93
N TYR A 16 -3.33 -1.83 -11.61
CA TYR A 16 -3.53 -0.64 -10.79
C TYR A 16 -2.43 0.40 -11.02
N THR A 17 -1.16 -0.05 -11.08
CA THR A 17 -0.01 0.82 -11.37
C THR A 17 -0.18 1.50 -12.73
N ALA A 18 -0.56 0.75 -13.77
CA ALA A 18 -0.80 1.30 -15.10
C ALA A 18 -1.86 2.42 -15.08
N LYS A 19 -2.99 2.19 -14.40
CA LYS A 19 -4.04 3.21 -14.25
C LYS A 19 -3.55 4.43 -13.46
N ALA A 20 -2.76 4.24 -12.41
CA ALA A 20 -2.19 5.35 -11.65
C ALA A 20 -1.29 6.22 -12.54
N GLN A 21 -0.44 5.59 -13.36
CA GLN A 21 0.46 6.28 -14.29
C GLN A 21 -0.28 7.10 -15.36
N GLU A 22 -1.47 6.68 -15.81
CA GLU A 22 -2.31 7.48 -16.73
C GLU A 22 -2.71 8.84 -16.13
N THR A 23 -2.80 8.91 -14.81
CA THR A 23 -3.19 10.12 -14.06
C THR A 23 -2.00 10.85 -13.44
N ASP A 24 -0.78 10.33 -13.57
CA ASP A 24 0.43 10.94 -12.99
C ASP A 24 0.83 12.21 -13.74
N ARG A 25 0.72 13.34 -13.04
CA ARG A 25 1.10 14.66 -13.55
C ARG A 25 2.48 15.12 -13.06
N PHE A 26 3.18 14.33 -12.24
CA PHE A 26 4.46 14.68 -11.65
C PHE A 26 5.66 14.40 -12.56
N THR A 27 5.49 13.61 -13.64
CA THR A 27 6.55 13.26 -14.61
C THR A 27 7.36 14.44 -15.18
N LYS A 28 6.80 15.65 -15.20
CA LYS A 28 7.43 16.87 -15.74
C LYS A 28 7.73 17.93 -14.67
N VAL A 29 7.57 17.59 -13.39
CA VAL A 29 7.65 18.56 -12.28
C VAL A 29 9.03 18.47 -11.61
N PRO A 30 9.73 19.59 -11.37
CA PRO A 30 10.94 19.59 -10.56
C PRO A 30 10.66 19.06 -9.15
N ASP A 31 11.61 18.27 -8.62
CA ASP A 31 11.51 17.60 -7.32
C ASP A 31 10.30 16.67 -7.19
N ALA A 32 9.88 16.04 -8.31
CA ALA A 32 8.75 15.12 -8.36
C ALA A 32 8.81 14.04 -7.27
N SER A 33 9.97 13.40 -7.06
CA SER A 33 10.16 12.36 -6.04
C SER A 33 9.78 12.85 -4.64
N ARG A 34 10.27 14.04 -4.26
CA ARG A 34 10.02 14.63 -2.95
C ARG A 34 8.57 15.06 -2.79
N LYS A 35 7.96 15.60 -3.84
CA LYS A 35 6.53 15.97 -3.85
C LYS A 35 5.62 14.75 -3.74
N LEU A 36 5.95 13.67 -4.43
CA LEU A 36 5.24 12.39 -4.31
C LEU A 36 5.37 11.82 -2.89
N ALA A 37 6.58 11.85 -2.30
CA ALA A 37 6.80 11.41 -0.92
C ALA A 37 6.02 12.26 0.10
N PHE A 38 5.93 13.58 -0.12
CA PHE A 38 5.10 14.47 0.69
C PHE A 38 3.61 14.21 0.52
N GLY A 39 3.16 13.95 -0.72
CA GLY A 39 1.79 13.55 -1.01
C GLY A 39 1.43 12.28 -0.25
N PHE A 40 2.22 11.22 -0.42
CA PHE A 40 2.05 9.96 0.33
C PHE A 40 1.95 10.19 1.85
N PHE A 41 2.89 10.95 2.43
CA PHE A 41 2.86 11.24 3.86
C PHE A 41 1.64 12.07 4.28
N GLY A 42 1.19 12.98 3.41
CA GLY A 42 -0.04 13.76 3.57
C GLY A 42 -1.26 12.86 3.69
N GLU A 43 -1.45 11.91 2.77
CA GLU A 43 -2.57 10.96 2.79
C GLU A 43 -2.52 10.05 4.03
N ILE A 44 -1.33 9.63 4.49
CA ILE A 44 -1.22 8.93 5.78
C ILE A 44 -1.67 9.82 6.95
N GLY A 45 -1.36 11.11 6.90
CA GLY A 45 -1.84 12.09 7.89
C GLY A 45 -3.36 12.29 7.84
N GLY A 46 -3.94 12.34 6.65
CA GLY A 46 -5.38 12.41 6.41
C GLY A 46 -6.11 11.18 6.92
N LEU A 47 -5.60 9.98 6.59
CA LEU A 47 -6.07 8.71 7.13
C LEU A 47 -6.08 8.67 8.67
N LEU A 48 -4.97 9.06 9.31
CA LEU A 48 -4.90 9.14 10.78
C LEU A 48 -5.93 10.13 11.35
N ALA A 49 -6.14 11.25 10.67
CA ALA A 49 -7.11 12.26 11.08
C ALA A 49 -8.55 11.75 10.95
N ALA A 50 -8.88 11.04 9.87
CA ALA A 50 -10.18 10.41 9.64
C ALA A 50 -10.48 9.36 10.72
N LEU A 51 -9.55 8.43 10.95
CA LEU A 51 -9.73 7.34 11.93
C LEU A 51 -9.80 7.84 13.38
N LYS A 52 -9.09 8.92 13.70
CA LYS A 52 -9.24 9.60 14.99
C LYS A 52 -10.66 10.13 15.20
N LYS A 53 -11.30 10.67 14.15
CA LYS A 53 -12.66 11.19 14.24
C LYS A 53 -13.68 10.06 14.38
N VAL A 54 -13.52 8.95 13.65
CA VAL A 54 -14.36 7.73 13.79
C VAL A 54 -14.43 7.29 15.24
N THR A 55 -13.27 7.24 15.90
CA THR A 55 -13.16 6.81 17.30
C THR A 55 -13.78 7.84 18.26
N ARG A 56 -13.70 9.13 17.94
CA ARG A 56 -14.16 10.23 18.82
C ARG A 56 -15.68 10.46 18.70
N ASP A 57 -16.21 10.41 17.48
CA ASP A 57 -17.53 10.93 17.15
C ASP A 57 -18.56 9.81 16.86
N GLN A 58 -18.15 8.53 16.82
CA GLN A 58 -19.00 7.37 16.50
C GLN A 58 -19.77 7.51 15.17
N LEU A 59 -19.24 8.31 14.23
CA LEU A 59 -19.84 8.54 12.91
C LEU A 59 -19.33 7.47 11.94
N HIS A 60 -20.14 6.44 11.70
CA HIS A 60 -19.64 5.20 11.08
C HIS A 60 -19.55 5.22 9.55
N GLU A 61 -20.49 5.83 8.82
CA GLU A 61 -20.54 5.69 7.35
C GLU A 61 -19.62 6.69 6.62
N SER A 62 -19.84 8.00 6.81
CA SER A 62 -19.10 9.02 6.04
C SER A 62 -17.60 9.00 6.29
N GLU A 63 -17.17 8.62 7.49
CA GLU A 63 -15.75 8.60 7.85
C GLU A 63 -15.04 7.32 7.42
N THR A 64 -15.77 6.22 7.22
CA THR A 64 -15.25 5.01 6.58
C THR A 64 -15.02 5.26 5.09
N ASP A 65 -15.92 5.99 4.43
CA ASP A 65 -15.75 6.41 3.04
C ASP A 65 -14.50 7.29 2.87
N VAL A 66 -14.33 8.28 3.76
CA VAL A 66 -13.13 9.13 3.78
C VAL A 66 -11.86 8.31 4.03
N ALA A 67 -11.87 7.38 4.99
CA ALA A 67 -10.71 6.52 5.21
C ALA A 67 -10.37 5.64 3.99
N GLY A 68 -11.38 5.18 3.25
CA GLY A 68 -11.21 4.46 2.00
C GLY A 68 -10.61 5.32 0.89
N GLU A 69 -11.04 6.58 0.76
CA GLU A 69 -10.46 7.56 -0.16
C GLU A 69 -8.97 7.80 0.14
N GLU A 70 -8.64 8.08 1.41
CA GLU A 70 -7.27 8.33 1.85
C GLU A 70 -6.35 7.12 1.64
N ILE A 71 -6.85 5.89 1.84
CA ILE A 71 -6.09 4.67 1.52
C ILE A 71 -5.89 4.53 0.02
N GLY A 72 -6.92 4.83 -0.79
CA GLY A 72 -6.84 4.82 -2.24
C GLY A 72 -5.79 5.79 -2.77
N ASP A 73 -5.78 7.01 -2.26
CA ASP A 73 -4.82 8.04 -2.63
C ASP A 73 -3.40 7.70 -2.13
N ALA A 74 -3.27 7.18 -0.91
CA ALA A 74 -1.99 6.67 -0.41
C ALA A 74 -1.42 5.54 -1.29
N MET A 75 -2.27 4.61 -1.74
CA MET A 75 -1.87 3.56 -2.68
C MET A 75 -1.43 4.16 -4.02
N TRP A 76 -2.15 5.16 -4.52
CA TRP A 76 -1.81 5.86 -5.77
C TRP A 76 -0.42 6.50 -5.69
N TYR A 77 -0.12 7.23 -4.62
CA TYR A 77 1.20 7.81 -4.43
C TYR A 77 2.27 6.72 -4.29
N LEU A 78 2.00 5.65 -3.55
CA LEU A 78 2.97 4.58 -3.32
C LEU A 78 3.42 3.90 -4.62
N VAL A 79 2.47 3.53 -5.50
CA VAL A 79 2.80 2.90 -6.79
C VAL A 79 3.45 3.87 -7.77
N THR A 80 3.12 5.16 -7.67
CA THR A 80 3.75 6.22 -8.45
C THR A 80 5.20 6.46 -8.00
N ILE A 81 5.46 6.44 -6.69
CA ILE A 81 6.82 6.50 -6.14
C ILE A 81 7.63 5.29 -6.60
N ALA A 82 7.09 4.08 -6.50
CA ALA A 82 7.76 2.87 -6.99
C ALA A 82 8.14 2.98 -8.47
N SER A 83 7.19 3.41 -9.31
CA SER A 83 7.42 3.62 -10.74
C SER A 83 8.50 4.66 -11.02
N SER A 84 8.49 5.80 -10.28
CA SER A 84 9.51 6.86 -10.40
C SER A 84 10.92 6.39 -10.01
N GLN A 85 11.02 5.32 -9.23
CA GLN A 85 12.26 4.71 -8.76
C GLN A 85 12.64 3.45 -9.57
N ALA A 86 11.97 3.22 -10.71
CA ALA A 86 12.16 2.06 -11.57
C ALA A 86 11.96 0.71 -10.84
N ILE A 87 11.11 0.69 -9.82
CA ILE A 87 10.65 -0.53 -9.15
C ILE A 87 9.38 -0.97 -9.86
N ASP A 88 9.44 -2.12 -10.53
CA ASP A 88 8.29 -2.67 -11.24
C ASP A 88 7.23 -3.23 -10.28
N SER A 89 6.00 -3.39 -10.79
CA SER A 89 4.85 -3.84 -10.01
C SER A 89 4.98 -5.27 -9.48
N GLU A 90 5.73 -6.13 -10.16
CA GLU A 90 5.97 -7.51 -9.71
C GLU A 90 6.90 -7.51 -8.51
N THR A 91 8.03 -6.82 -8.59
CA THR A 91 8.97 -6.60 -7.49
C THR A 91 8.27 -5.98 -6.28
N LEU A 92 7.46 -4.92 -6.48
CA LEU A 92 6.68 -4.28 -5.41
C LEU A 92 5.72 -5.29 -4.74
N GLY A 93 5.02 -6.09 -5.54
CA GLY A 93 4.11 -7.12 -5.06
C GLY A 93 4.83 -8.22 -4.29
N LEU A 94 5.99 -8.68 -4.76
CA LEU A 94 6.80 -9.71 -4.11
C LEU A 94 7.29 -9.22 -2.75
N CYS A 95 7.85 -8.00 -2.68
CA CYS A 95 8.27 -7.39 -1.41
C CYS A 95 7.08 -7.24 -0.43
N CYS A 96 5.89 -6.90 -0.93
CA CYS A 96 4.67 -6.82 -0.11
C CYS A 96 4.29 -8.19 0.47
N LEU A 97 4.20 -9.23 -0.38
CA LEU A 97 3.87 -10.59 0.07
C LEU A 97 4.94 -11.15 1.02
N ALA A 98 6.22 -10.92 0.73
CA ALA A 98 7.33 -11.32 1.60
C ALA A 98 7.23 -10.65 2.98
N SER A 99 6.89 -9.35 3.02
CA SER A 99 6.67 -8.62 4.28
C SER A 99 5.54 -9.22 5.10
N LEU A 100 4.38 -9.50 4.47
CA LEU A 100 3.23 -10.09 5.14
C LEU A 100 3.52 -11.51 5.64
N ARG A 101 4.14 -12.36 4.82
CA ARG A 101 4.53 -13.73 5.20
C ARG A 101 5.50 -13.73 6.38
N LYS A 102 6.51 -12.85 6.34
CA LYS A 102 7.44 -12.65 7.46
C LYS A 102 6.71 -12.23 8.72
N ARG A 103 5.76 -11.29 8.62
CA ARG A 103 4.95 -10.82 9.76
C ARG A 103 4.12 -11.96 10.36
N PHE A 104 3.52 -12.80 9.53
CA PHE A 104 2.66 -13.89 9.96
C PHE A 104 3.40 -15.20 10.24
N MET A 105 4.73 -15.22 10.12
CA MET A 105 5.57 -16.42 10.25
C MET A 105 5.13 -17.55 9.32
N GLU A 106 4.69 -17.20 8.11
CA GLU A 106 4.27 -18.15 7.10
C GLU A 106 5.47 -18.56 6.22
N SER A 107 5.46 -19.80 5.75
CA SER A 107 6.47 -20.29 4.81
C SER A 107 6.37 -19.57 3.47
N GLU A 108 7.51 -19.36 2.81
CA GLU A 108 7.52 -18.87 1.44
C GLU A 108 6.83 -19.88 0.53
N HIS A 109 5.85 -19.39 -0.23
CA HIS A 109 5.18 -20.17 -1.26
C HIS A 109 5.51 -19.55 -2.61
N ASP A 110 5.70 -20.42 -3.59
CA ASP A 110 5.91 -20.02 -4.97
C ASP A 110 4.67 -19.29 -5.47
N ASN A 111 4.84 -18.02 -5.86
CA ASN A 111 3.74 -17.20 -6.35
C ASN A 111 3.53 -17.54 -7.82
N GLN A 112 2.55 -18.40 -8.11
CA GLN A 112 2.19 -18.70 -9.49
C GLN A 112 1.27 -17.60 -10.05
N GLY A 113 1.78 -16.84 -11.00
CA GLY A 113 1.05 -15.81 -11.75
C GLY A 113 1.20 -14.39 -11.21
N GLU A 114 0.54 -13.44 -11.88
CA GLU A 114 0.63 -12.01 -11.54
C GLU A 114 0.08 -11.71 -10.13
N ILE A 115 0.81 -10.86 -9.42
CA ILE A 115 0.47 -10.49 -8.06
C ILE A 115 -0.74 -9.55 -8.05
N ASN A 116 -1.76 -9.91 -7.28
CA ASN A 116 -3.02 -9.17 -7.20
C ASN A 116 -3.47 -8.91 -5.77
N PHE A 117 -4.34 -7.91 -5.61
CA PHE A 117 -4.83 -7.49 -4.29
C PHE A 117 -5.60 -8.60 -3.56
N ARG A 118 -6.24 -9.53 -4.30
CA ARG A 118 -6.93 -10.67 -3.70
C ARG A 118 -5.95 -11.63 -2.98
N GLN A 119 -4.71 -11.78 -3.44
CA GLN A 119 -3.70 -12.57 -2.74
C GLN A 119 -3.30 -11.92 -1.41
N ILE A 120 -3.06 -10.60 -1.42
CA ILE A 120 -2.77 -9.81 -0.21
C ILE A 120 -3.92 -9.93 0.80
N ASP A 121 -5.14 -9.70 0.33
CA ASP A 121 -6.36 -9.78 1.12
C ASP A 121 -6.56 -11.15 1.75
N ARG A 122 -6.34 -12.24 1.00
CA ARG A 122 -6.47 -13.60 1.52
C ARG A 122 -5.47 -13.87 2.63
N LEU A 123 -4.23 -13.41 2.46
CA LEU A 123 -3.17 -13.59 3.44
C LEU A 123 -3.52 -12.89 4.75
N ILE A 124 -3.97 -11.64 4.66
CA ILE A 124 -4.40 -10.86 5.82
C ILE A 124 -5.66 -11.47 6.43
N ALA A 125 -6.63 -11.92 5.64
CA ALA A 125 -7.84 -12.55 6.18
C ALA A 125 -7.56 -13.88 6.90
N LEU A 126 -6.60 -14.66 6.42
CA LEU A 126 -6.22 -15.94 7.02
C LEU A 126 -5.57 -15.76 8.40
N HIS A 127 -4.70 -14.77 8.53
CA HIS A 127 -3.91 -14.54 9.76
C HIS A 127 -4.39 -13.38 10.62
N GLY A 128 -5.31 -12.57 10.11
CA GLY A 128 -5.70 -11.28 10.68
C GLY A 128 -6.73 -11.32 11.80
N ARG A 129 -6.93 -12.48 12.44
CA ARG A 129 -7.78 -12.56 13.63
C ARG A 129 -7.18 -11.69 14.74
N GLY A 130 -7.96 -10.74 15.26
CA GLY A 130 -7.54 -9.84 16.34
C GLY A 130 -6.79 -8.58 15.88
N LEU A 131 -6.67 -8.32 14.57
CA LEU A 131 -5.99 -7.10 14.09
C LEU A 131 -6.71 -5.80 14.54
N ASP A 132 -8.01 -5.86 14.81
CA ASP A 132 -8.84 -4.81 15.45
C ASP A 132 -8.24 -4.32 16.76
N THR A 133 -7.72 -5.23 17.58
CA THR A 133 -7.08 -4.87 18.84
C THR A 133 -5.74 -4.15 18.65
N CYS A 134 -5.11 -4.30 17.49
CA CYS A 134 -3.81 -3.73 17.14
C CYS A 134 -3.90 -2.52 16.20
N ARG A 135 -5.10 -2.00 15.89
CA ARG A 135 -5.29 -0.92 14.91
C ARG A 135 -4.39 0.29 15.12
N ILE A 136 -4.33 0.77 16.37
CA ILE A 136 -3.54 1.96 16.74
C ILE A 136 -2.04 1.71 16.51
N GLU A 137 -1.56 0.51 16.82
CA GLU A 137 -0.15 0.14 16.60
C GLU A 137 0.18 0.05 15.11
N LEU A 138 -0.72 -0.54 14.32
CA LEU A 138 -0.57 -0.61 12.86
C LEU A 138 -0.53 0.78 12.22
N LEU A 139 -1.41 1.67 12.65
CA LEU A 139 -1.44 3.07 12.22
C LEU A 139 -0.17 3.82 12.62
N GLY A 140 0.29 3.65 13.86
CA GLY A 140 1.55 4.23 14.33
C GLY A 140 2.76 3.74 13.53
N GLU A 141 2.79 2.45 13.20
CA GLU A 141 3.86 1.85 12.40
C GLU A 141 3.83 2.36 10.95
N LEU A 142 2.65 2.46 10.33
CA LEU A 142 2.46 3.03 9.00
C LEU A 142 2.96 4.49 8.95
N ALA A 143 2.60 5.31 9.96
CA ALA A 143 3.06 6.69 10.09
C ALA A 143 4.59 6.79 10.29
N ARG A 144 5.16 5.89 11.09
CA ARG A 144 6.60 5.82 11.32
C ARG A 144 7.36 5.45 10.03
N MET A 145 6.79 4.57 9.22
CA MET A 145 7.39 4.13 7.95
C MET A 145 7.24 5.17 6.85
N SER A 146 6.10 5.85 6.74
CA SER A 146 5.93 6.96 5.79
C SER A 146 6.92 8.09 6.08
N GLY A 147 7.20 8.38 7.36
CA GLY A 147 8.26 9.33 7.73
C GLY A 147 9.68 8.89 7.34
N LYS A 148 9.97 7.57 7.30
CA LYS A 148 11.26 7.06 6.79
C LYS A 148 11.39 7.29 5.29
N LEU A 149 10.29 7.18 4.54
CA LEU A 149 10.28 7.41 3.09
C LEU A 149 10.74 8.83 2.74
N ILE A 150 10.25 9.84 3.46
CA ILE A 150 10.66 11.25 3.28
C ILE A 150 12.16 11.45 3.55
N ARG A 151 12.72 10.77 4.56
CA ARG A 151 14.11 10.96 4.96
C ARG A 151 15.12 10.32 3.98
N ASN A 152 14.69 9.32 3.22
CA ASN A 152 15.57 8.52 2.36
C ASN A 152 15.83 9.14 0.97
N ASP A 153 15.57 10.43 0.76
CA ASP A 153 15.73 11.18 -0.51
C ASP A 153 17.15 11.17 -1.12
N ASN A 154 18.13 10.53 -0.48
CA ASN A 154 19.46 10.30 -1.03
C ASN A 154 19.72 8.79 -1.10
N LEU A 155 19.53 8.16 -2.26
CA LEU A 155 20.36 7.04 -2.73
C LEU A 155 19.90 6.60 -4.13
N SER A 156 20.34 7.36 -5.11
CA SER A 156 20.75 6.81 -6.40
C SER A 156 21.85 5.77 -6.15
N SER A 157 21.47 4.52 -5.93
CA SER A 157 22.38 3.38 -5.98
C SER A 157 21.69 2.28 -6.78
N LEU A 158 21.89 2.38 -8.09
CA LEU A 158 21.70 1.30 -9.04
C LEU A 158 22.67 0.17 -8.67
N THR A 159 22.23 -0.77 -7.85
CA THR A 159 22.85 -2.08 -7.75
C THR A 159 21.80 -3.14 -8.04
N LEU A 160 22.12 -4.00 -9.02
CA LEU A 160 21.36 -5.18 -9.41
C LEU A 160 21.22 -6.11 -8.19
N GLY A 161 19.99 -6.32 -7.73
CA GLY A 161 19.66 -7.11 -6.55
C GLY A 161 18.84 -6.29 -5.56
N HIS A 162 17.72 -6.87 -5.08
CA HIS A 162 16.67 -6.24 -4.27
C HIS A 162 17.11 -4.98 -3.52
N THR A 163 16.57 -3.83 -3.94
CA THR A 163 16.92 -2.56 -3.34
C THR A 163 16.20 -2.44 -1.98
N PRO A 164 16.88 -1.95 -0.92
CA PRO A 164 16.24 -1.64 0.37
C PRO A 164 15.00 -0.74 0.25
N GLN A 165 14.92 -0.01 -0.85
CA GLN A 165 13.81 0.84 -1.21
C GLN A 165 12.58 0.06 -1.70
N ALA A 166 12.76 -0.97 -2.54
CA ALA A 166 11.67 -1.87 -2.92
C ALA A 166 11.09 -2.60 -1.69
N ASP A 167 11.96 -3.02 -0.77
CA ASP A 167 11.52 -3.60 0.50
C ASP A 167 10.70 -2.61 1.34
N LEU A 168 11.11 -1.35 1.43
CA LEU A 168 10.38 -0.31 2.16
C LEU A 168 9.00 -0.07 1.54
N LEU A 169 8.92 0.08 0.20
CA LEU A 169 7.66 0.33 -0.49
C LEU A 169 6.73 -0.90 -0.42
N GLY A 170 7.26 -2.11 -0.54
CA GLY A 170 6.50 -3.34 -0.34
C GLY A 170 5.98 -3.48 1.08
N GLN A 171 6.79 -3.15 2.09
CA GLN A 171 6.32 -3.11 3.49
C GLN A 171 5.23 -2.05 3.70
N LEU A 172 5.34 -0.87 3.08
CA LEU A 172 4.30 0.16 3.14
C LEU A 172 2.99 -0.32 2.49
N LEU A 173 3.06 -1.01 1.36
CA LEU A 173 1.90 -1.62 0.71
C LEU A 173 1.23 -2.68 1.62
N ALA A 174 2.05 -3.52 2.26
CA ALA A 174 1.57 -4.49 3.24
C ALA A 174 0.87 -3.81 4.43
N MET A 175 1.44 -2.72 4.95
CA MET A 175 0.85 -1.95 6.05
C MET A 175 -0.47 -1.29 5.67
N LEU A 176 -0.59 -0.73 4.46
CA LEU A 176 -1.87 -0.22 3.95
C LEU A 176 -2.93 -1.32 3.89
N GLY A 177 -2.59 -2.50 3.39
CA GLY A 177 -3.50 -3.64 3.37
C GLY A 177 -3.93 -4.09 4.78
N LEU A 178 -2.99 -4.09 5.74
CA LEU A 178 -3.29 -4.42 7.13
C LEU A 178 -4.23 -3.40 7.76
N VAL A 179 -3.98 -2.11 7.58
CA VAL A 179 -4.81 -1.04 8.15
C VAL A 179 -6.21 -1.01 7.54
N TRP A 180 -6.34 -1.30 6.24
CA TRP A 180 -7.64 -1.38 5.56
C TRP A 180 -8.55 -2.47 6.14
N ARG A 181 -7.98 -3.59 6.60
CA ARG A 181 -8.74 -4.75 7.11
C ARG A 181 -9.19 -4.61 8.56
N VAL A 182 -8.90 -3.48 9.19
CA VAL A 182 -9.09 -3.21 10.61
C VAL A 182 -9.97 -1.99 10.78
#